data_AF-A0A2U1K4J5-F1
#
_entry.id   AF-A0A2U1K4J5-F1
#
_cell.length_a   1.000
_cell.length_b   1.000
_cell.length_c   1.000
_cell.angle_alpha   90.00
_cell.angle_beta   90.00
_cell.angle_gamma   90.00
#
_symmetry.space_group_name_H-M   'P 1'
#
loop_
_entity.id
_entity.type
_entity.pdbx_description
1 polymer ?
#
loop_
_entity_poly.entity_id
_entity_poly.type
_entity_poly.pdbx_seq_one_letter_code
_entity_poly.pdbx_strand_id
1 'polypeptide(L)'
;MNQAFLQQMINHKINNITAGELVQLSSDYGIHISKGEAQKVISILRKERVNIANQKQINKILLKIKREVNPNAMKQVQKLLARFMNNLT
;
A
#
# COMPACT_ATOMS: atom_id res chain seq x y z
N MET A 1 -10.20 -12.75 18.05
CA MET A 1 -10.26 -12.41 16.61
C MET A 1 -9.34 -13.37 15.87
N ASN A 2 -9.78 -14.04 14.80
CA ASN A 2 -8.93 -15.01 14.09
C ASN A 2 -8.08 -14.33 13.00
N GLN A 3 -6.98 -14.97 12.60
CA GLN A 3 -6.02 -14.42 11.64
C GLN A 3 -6.66 -14.11 10.27
N ALA A 4 -7.61 -14.93 9.82
CA ALA A 4 -8.32 -14.76 8.55
C ALA A 4 -9.18 -13.48 8.52
N PHE A 5 -9.86 -13.15 9.61
CA PHE A 5 -10.65 -11.93 9.72
C PHE A 5 -9.77 -10.68 9.64
N LEU A 6 -8.64 -10.68 10.36
CA LEU A 6 -7.68 -9.57 10.30
C LEU A 6 -7.12 -9.37 8.89
N GLN A 7 -6.82 -10.47 8.18
CA GLN A 7 -6.38 -10.41 6.79
C GLN A 7 -7.44 -9.79 5.87
N GLN A 8 -8.70 -10.17 6.01
CA GLN A 8 -9.80 -9.59 5.22
C GLN A 8 -9.97 -8.09 5.49
N MET A 9 -9.88 -7.67 6.75
CA MET A 9 -9.98 -6.26 7.13
C MET A 9 -8.85 -5.43 6.50
N ILE A 10 -7.61 -5.94 6.53
CA ILE A 10 -6.46 -5.26 5.92
C ILE A 10 -6.59 -5.25 4.39
N ASN A 11 -6.96 -6.36 3.76
CA ASN A 11 -7.23 -6.41 2.32
C ASN A 11 -8.28 -5.36 1.92
N HIS A 12 -9.38 -5.26 2.68
CA HIS A 12 -10.42 -4.28 2.43
C HIS A 12 -9.87 -2.85 2.56
N LYS A 13 -9.10 -2.55 3.60
CA LYS A 13 -8.51 -1.22 3.80
C LYS A 13 -7.55 -0.83 2.67
N ILE A 14 -6.65 -1.72 2.25
CA ILE A 14 -5.71 -1.43 1.16
C ILE A 14 -6.44 -1.28 -0.18
N ASN A 15 -7.45 -2.09 -0.45
CA ASN A 15 -8.17 -2.04 -1.73
C ASN A 15 -9.08 -0.81 -1.86
N ASN A 16 -9.47 -0.19 -0.75
CA ASN A 16 -10.38 0.97 -0.74
C ASN A 16 -9.69 2.30 -0.41
N ILE A 17 -8.42 2.30 0.00
CA ILE A 17 -7.68 3.53 0.28
C ILE A 17 -7.69 4.49 -0.93
N THR A 18 -7.85 5.77 -0.63
CA THR A 18 -7.86 6.86 -1.60
C THR A 18 -6.50 7.54 -1.69
N ALA A 19 -6.28 8.31 -2.76
CA ALA A 19 -5.04 9.06 -2.91
C ALA A 19 -4.89 10.13 -1.82
N GLY A 20 -5.98 10.73 -1.35
CA GLY A 20 -5.97 11.70 -0.26
C GLY A 20 -5.59 11.07 1.07
N GLU A 21 -6.18 9.93 1.41
CA GLU A 21 -5.80 9.17 2.60
C GLU A 21 -4.34 8.71 2.53
N LEU A 22 -3.85 8.31 1.36
CA LEU A 22 -2.46 7.94 1.18
C LEU A 22 -1.50 9.12 1.39
N VAL A 23 -1.87 10.32 0.94
CA VAL A 23 -1.12 11.57 1.19
C VAL A 23 -1.14 11.94 2.67
N GLN A 24 -2.31 11.87 3.31
CA GLN A 24 -2.43 12.17 4.74
C GLN A 24 -1.57 11.20 5.57
N LEU A 25 -1.72 9.91 5.31
CA LEU A 25 -0.91 8.88 5.96
C LEU A 25 0.58 9.12 5.73
N SER A 26 1.02 9.48 4.51
CA SER A 26 2.43 9.75 4.28
C SER A 26 2.94 10.93 5.12
N SER A 27 2.13 11.98 5.25
CA SER A 27 2.44 13.16 6.06
C SER A 27 2.60 12.82 7.54
N ASP A 28 1.70 11.98 8.09
CA ASP A 28 1.76 11.52 9.49
C ASP A 28 3.07 10.76 9.80
N TYR A 29 3.71 10.18 8.79
CA TYR A 29 5.00 9.50 8.90
C TYR A 29 6.21 10.37 8.54
N GLY A 30 6.00 11.67 8.34
CA GLY A 30 7.05 12.64 8.02
C GLY A 30 7.56 12.56 6.58
N ILE A 31 6.74 12.07 5.63
CA ILE A 31 7.12 12.02 4.22
C ILE A 31 6.10 12.69 3.31
N HIS A 32 6.61 13.42 2.33
CA HIS A 32 5.82 13.94 1.23
C HIS A 32 5.74 12.94 0.08
N ILE A 33 4.53 12.50 -0.24
CA ILE A 33 4.18 11.96 -1.56
C ILE A 33 3.33 13.02 -2.28
N SER A 34 3.59 13.26 -3.56
CA SER A 34 2.71 14.14 -4.32
C SER A 34 1.35 13.46 -4.55
N LYS A 35 0.29 14.27 -4.72
CA LYS A 35 -1.04 13.76 -5.09
C LYS A 35 -1.01 12.91 -6.36
N GLY A 36 -0.17 13.28 -7.34
CA GLY A 36 0.00 12.54 -8.59
C GLY A 36 0.64 11.16 -8.39
N GLU A 37 1.69 11.06 -7.56
CA GLU A 37 2.30 9.77 -7.21
C GLU A 37 1.33 8.89 -6.41
N ALA A 38 0.59 9.47 -5.47
CA ALA A 38 -0.43 8.76 -4.72
C ALA A 38 -1.51 8.18 -5.66
N GLN A 39 -1.97 8.94 -6.65
CA GLN A 39 -2.93 8.45 -7.65
C GLN A 39 -2.39 7.25 -8.45
N LYS A 40 -1.12 7.29 -8.86
CA LYS A 40 -0.47 6.15 -9.55
C LYS A 40 -0.43 4.91 -8.67
N VAL A 41 -0.04 5.06 -7.40
CA VAL A 41 -0.02 3.97 -6.42
C VAL A 41 -1.41 3.36 -6.25
N ILE A 42 -2.44 4.18 -6.01
CA ILE A 42 -3.82 3.71 -5.84
C ILE A 42 -4.34 2.99 -7.09
N SER A 43 -4.02 3.49 -8.29
CA SER A 43 -4.39 2.84 -9.54
C SER A 43 -3.82 1.42 -9.65
N ILE A 44 -2.56 1.22 -9.24
CA ILE A 44 -1.94 -0.12 -9.22
C ILE A 44 -2.62 -1.02 -8.19
N LEU A 45 -2.81 -0.54 -6.96
CA LEU A 45 -3.42 -1.33 -5.87
C LEU A 45 -4.82 -1.81 -6.24
N ARG A 46 -5.65 -0.93 -6.81
CA ARG A 46 -7.01 -1.25 -7.25
C ARG A 46 -7.06 -2.25 -8.39
N LYS A 47 -6.18 -2.10 -9.40
CA LYS A 47 -6.10 -3.03 -10.53
C LYS A 47 -5.68 -4.43 -10.10
N GLU A 48 -4.76 -4.53 -9.14
CA GLU A 48 -4.23 -5.82 -8.72
C GLU A 48 -5.13 -6.53 -7.70
N ARG A 49 -6.06 -5.81 -7.03
CA ARG A 49 -6.87 -6.34 -5.92
C ARG A 49 -6.01 -7.07 -4.88
N VAL A 50 -5.36 -6.29 -4.04
CA VAL A 50 -4.37 -6.75 -3.07
C VAL A 50 -4.95 -7.88 -2.20
N ASN A 51 -4.23 -9.00 -2.17
CA ASN A 51 -4.34 -10.03 -1.16
C ASN A 51 -3.01 -10.14 -0.41
N ILE A 52 -2.99 -9.69 0.84
CA ILE A 52 -1.78 -9.67 1.68
C ILE A 52 -1.23 -11.06 2.01
N ALA A 53 -2.05 -12.12 1.92
CA ALA A 53 -1.57 -13.49 2.10
C ALA A 53 -0.79 -14.01 0.88
N ASN A 54 -0.89 -13.33 -0.27
CA ASN A 54 -0.19 -13.71 -1.50
C ASN A 54 1.11 -12.92 -1.66
N GLN A 55 2.20 -13.42 -1.07
CA GLN A 55 3.50 -12.74 -1.10
C GLN A 55 4.03 -12.51 -2.54
N LYS A 56 3.76 -13.42 -3.46
CA LYS A 56 4.17 -13.28 -4.88
C LYS A 56 3.45 -12.10 -5.54
N GLN A 57 2.16 -11.93 -5.26
CA GLN A 57 1.38 -10.78 -5.73
C GLN A 57 1.92 -9.48 -5.13
N ILE A 58 2.17 -9.45 -3.81
CA ILE A 58 2.73 -8.27 -3.13
C ILE A 58 4.06 -7.85 -3.76
N ASN A 59 4.96 -8.79 -4.01
CA ASN A 59 6.25 -8.49 -4.64
C ASN A 59 6.07 -7.89 -6.04
N LYS A 60 5.13 -8.42 -6.84
CA LYS A 60 4.79 -7.86 -8.16
C LYS A 60 4.21 -6.45 -8.08
N ILE A 61 3.32 -6.19 -7.10
CA ILE A 61 2.75 -4.86 -6.85
C ILE A 61 3.86 -3.85 -6.52
N LEU A 62 4.77 -4.22 -5.61
CA LEU A 62 5.90 -3.37 -5.23
C LEU A 62 6.80 -3.04 -6.43
N LEU A 63 7.10 -4.03 -7.28
CA LEU A 63 7.88 -3.80 -8.50
C LEU A 63 7.19 -2.86 -9.48
N LYS A 64 5.86 -2.92 -9.62
CA LYS A 64 5.10 -1.99 -10.45
C LYS A 64 5.15 -0.58 -9.90
N ILE A 65 4.94 -0.42 -8.59
CA ILE A 65 4.98 0.89 -7.95
C ILE A 65 6.36 1.52 -8.11
N LYS A 66 7.44 0.75 -7.95
CA LYS A 66 8.83 1.21 -8.11
C LYS A 66 9.11 1.83 -9.48
N ARG A 67 8.40 1.41 -10.52
CA ARG A 67 8.55 1.94 -11.89
C ARG A 67 7.78 3.25 -12.10
N GLU A 68 6.77 3.52 -11.29
CA GLU A 68 5.84 4.64 -11.47
C GLU A 68 6.13 5.84 -10.56
N VAL A 69 6.88 5.63 -9.48
CA VAL A 69 7.20 6.64 -8.46
C VAL A 69 8.70 6.76 -8.25
N ASN A 70 9.13 7.89 -7.69
CA ASN A 70 10.55 8.10 -7.38
C ASN A 70 11.04 7.18 -6.23
N PRO A 71 12.37 7.00 -6.05
CA PRO A 71 12.91 6.11 -5.01
C PRO A 71 12.48 6.46 -3.58
N ASN A 72 12.32 7.75 -3.26
CA ASN A 72 11.85 8.20 -1.94
C ASN A 72 10.40 7.77 -1.71
N ALA A 73 9.52 7.98 -2.68
CA ALA A 73 8.13 7.53 -2.65
C ALA A 73 8.02 6.00 -2.54
N MET A 74 8.86 5.26 -3.27
CA MET A 74 8.86 3.79 -3.22
C MET A 74 9.21 3.25 -1.84
N LYS A 75 10.24 3.82 -1.19
CA LYS A 75 10.67 3.42 0.17
C LYS A 75 9.53 3.54 1.17
N GLN A 76 8.62 4.50 0.97
CA GLN A 76 7.48 4.71 1.87
C GLN A 76 6.29 3.85 1.56
N VAL A 77 6.00 3.61 0.27
CA VAL A 77 5.00 2.63 -0.09
C VAL A 77 5.36 1.25 0.48
N GLN A 78 6.65 0.89 0.45
CA GLN A 78 7.14 -0.32 1.13
C GLN A 78 6.88 -0.29 2.63
N LYS A 79 7.22 0.81 3.33
CA LYS A 79 6.96 0.91 4.79
C LYS A 79 5.47 0.86 5.13
N LEU A 80 4.64 1.54 4.35
CA LEU A 80 3.19 1.58 4.55
C LEU A 80 2.59 0.18 4.38
N LEU A 81 2.91 -0.48 3.26
CA LEU A 81 2.44 -1.84 3.01
C LEU A 81 2.99 -2.81 4.06
N ALA A 82 4.27 -2.69 4.43
CA ALA A 82 4.87 -3.50 5.48
C ALA A 82 4.17 -3.30 6.83
N ARG A 83 3.73 -2.08 7.20
CA ARG A 83 2.94 -1.88 8.42
C ARG A 83 1.54 -2.45 8.34
N PHE A 84 0.87 -2.32 7.20
CA PHE A 84 -0.41 -3.00 7.00
C PHE A 84 -0.28 -4.51 7.16
N MET A 85 0.82 -5.08 6.66
CA MET A 85 1.09 -6.52 6.73
C MET A 85 1.64 -6.97 8.09
N ASN A 86 2.47 -6.19 8.78
CA ASN A 86 3.08 -6.55 10.07
C ASN A 86 2.11 -6.53 11.25
N ASN A 87 0.92 -5.94 11.09
CA ASN A 87 -0.15 -6.14 12.08
C ASN A 87 -0.68 -7.60 12.09
N LEU A 88 -0.14 -8.50 11.25
CA LEU A 88 -0.49 -9.94 11.20
C LEU A 88 0.37 -10.84 12.10
N THR A 89 1.41 -10.30 12.75
CA THR A 89 2.32 -11.04 13.65
C THR A 89 2.06 -10.72 15.10
#